data_AF-A0A365HC78-F1
#
_entry.id   AF-A0A365HC78-F1
#
_cell.length_a   1.000
_cell.length_b   1.000
_cell.length_c   1.000
_cell.angle_alpha   90.00
_cell.angle_beta   90.00
_cell.angle_gamma   90.00
#
_symmetry.space_group_name_H-M   'P 1'
#
loop_
_entity.id
_entity.type
_entity.pdbx_description
1 polymer ?
#
loop_
_entity_poly.entity_id
_entity_poly.type
_entity_poly.pdbx_seq_one_letter_code
_entity_poly.pdbx_strand_id
1 'polypeptide(L)'
;MRKETFRYTFDVLAAFPRARAHARGSGWITYLAERDGMPYMIVDSRMLADRYEEGDPILDNMVTVISFEDEIERDDYLAEHERRAERYRETVSF
;
A
#
# COMPACT_ATOMS: atom_id res chain seq x y z
N MET A 1 8.54 6.48 11.21
CA MET A 1 8.07 5.58 10.11
C MET A 1 9.12 4.54 9.63
N ARG A 2 8.69 3.29 9.38
CA ARG A 2 9.47 2.23 8.67
C ARG A 2 8.65 1.63 7.52
N LYS A 3 9.32 1.22 6.43
CA LYS A 3 8.71 0.62 5.23
C LYS A 3 9.30 -0.75 4.94
N GLU A 4 8.43 -1.70 4.61
CA GLU A 4 8.81 -3.07 4.23
C GLU A 4 8.02 -3.47 2.99
N THR A 5 8.70 -4.00 1.98
CA THR A 5 8.08 -4.51 0.76
C THR A 5 8.10 -6.03 0.74
N PHE A 6 7.04 -6.60 0.19
CA PHE A 6 6.83 -8.04 0.11
C PHE A 6 6.47 -8.45 -1.31
N ARG A 7 6.86 -9.68 -1.63
CA ARG A 7 6.53 -10.35 -2.88
C ARG A 7 5.03 -10.58 -3.02
N TYR A 8 4.56 -10.67 -4.25
CA TYR A 8 3.14 -10.89 -4.55
C TYR A 8 2.55 -12.16 -3.90
N THR A 9 3.37 -13.20 -3.67
CA THR A 9 2.96 -14.48 -3.07
C THR A 9 2.73 -14.39 -1.56
N PHE A 10 3.18 -13.33 -0.90
CA PHE A 10 3.09 -13.22 0.55
C PHE A 10 1.74 -12.63 0.95
N ASP A 11 0.98 -13.35 1.77
CA ASP A 11 -0.29 -12.85 2.29
C ASP A 11 -0.08 -11.95 3.52
N VAL A 12 0.26 -10.69 3.26
CA VAL A 12 0.41 -9.67 4.29
C VAL A 12 -0.89 -9.48 5.08
N LEU A 13 -2.06 -9.56 4.44
CA LEU A 13 -3.34 -9.24 5.08
C LEU A 13 -3.72 -10.26 6.16
N ALA A 14 -3.25 -11.51 6.06
CA ALA A 14 -3.39 -12.50 7.12
C ALA A 14 -2.78 -12.05 8.45
N ALA A 15 -1.72 -11.23 8.42
CA ALA A 15 -1.10 -10.66 9.63
C ALA A 15 -1.88 -9.45 10.21
N PHE A 16 -2.86 -8.91 9.48
CA PHE A 16 -3.65 -7.74 9.84
C PHE A 16 -5.15 -8.03 9.71
N PRO A 17 -5.74 -8.88 10.57
CA PRO A 17 -7.14 -9.31 10.45
C PRO A 17 -8.16 -8.17 10.63
N ARG A 18 -7.72 -7.03 11.17
CA ARG A 18 -8.53 -5.82 11.34
C ARG A 18 -8.27 -4.75 10.26
N ALA A 19 -7.46 -5.07 9.24
CA ALA A 19 -7.20 -4.16 8.14
C ALA A 19 -8.52 -3.76 7.46
N ARG A 20 -8.67 -2.47 7.17
CA ARG A 20 -9.83 -1.90 6.48
C ARG A 20 -9.38 -1.25 5.19
N ALA A 21 -10.07 -1.55 4.10
CA ALA A 21 -9.83 -0.86 2.83
C ALA A 21 -10.18 0.62 2.99
N HIS A 22 -9.28 1.49 2.54
CA HIS A 22 -9.40 2.94 2.64
C HIS A 22 -9.57 3.57 1.26
N ALA A 23 -8.65 3.25 0.34
CA ALA A 23 -8.66 3.81 -1.00
C ALA A 23 -8.28 2.77 -2.05
N ARG A 24 -8.72 2.99 -3.29
CA ARG A 24 -8.37 2.15 -4.44
C ARG A 24 -7.97 3.01 -5.64
N GLY A 25 -6.87 2.66 -6.27
CA GLY A 25 -6.40 3.19 -7.54
C GLY A 25 -6.55 2.20 -8.69
N SER A 26 -6.07 2.59 -9.87
CA SER A 26 -6.11 1.78 -11.10
C SER A 26 -5.26 0.50 -11.06
N GLY A 27 -4.45 0.32 -10.02
CA GLY A 27 -3.60 -0.86 -9.85
C GLY A 27 -3.22 -1.17 -8.40
N TRP A 28 -3.83 -0.47 -7.43
CA TRP A 28 -3.48 -0.65 -6.03
C TRP A 28 -4.69 -0.45 -5.12
N ILE A 29 -4.64 -1.05 -3.94
CA ILE A 29 -5.58 -0.83 -2.84
C ILE A 29 -4.77 -0.45 -1.60
N THR A 30 -5.17 0.62 -0.91
CA THR A 30 -4.63 1.00 0.39
C THR A 30 -5.55 0.49 1.48
N TYR A 31 -4.96 -0.15 2.49
CA TYR A 31 -5.61 -0.55 3.72
C TYR A 31 -4.99 0.20 4.90
N LEU A 32 -5.83 0.56 5.86
CA LEU A 32 -5.41 1.03 7.18
C LEU A 32 -5.56 -0.11 8.17
N ALA A 33 -4.55 -0.32 9.00
CA ALA A 33 -4.53 -1.38 9.99
C ALA A 33 -3.92 -0.90 11.30
N GLU A 34 -4.17 -1.65 12.35
CA GLU A 34 -3.55 -1.48 13.65
C GLU A 34 -3.10 -2.85 14.16
N ARG A 35 -1.90 -2.91 14.73
CA ARG A 35 -1.39 -4.10 15.43
C ARG A 35 -0.64 -3.68 16.67
N ASP A 36 -0.99 -4.27 17.81
CA ASP A 36 -0.34 -3.99 19.10
C ASP A 36 -0.33 -2.49 19.47
N GLY A 37 -1.38 -1.75 19.09
CA GLY A 37 -1.50 -0.30 19.28
C GLY A 37 -0.69 0.56 18.31
N MET A 38 0.06 -0.05 17.39
CA MET A 38 0.78 0.67 16.35
C MET A 38 -0.06 0.82 15.07
N PRO A 39 -0.11 2.02 14.47
CA PRO A 39 -0.78 2.25 13.21
C PRO A 39 0.06 1.77 12.01
N TYR A 40 -0.64 1.19 11.04
CA TYR A 40 -0.06 0.69 9.79
C TYR A 40 -0.87 1.15 8.58
N MET A 41 -0.16 1.32 7.46
CA MET A 41 -0.74 1.44 6.13
C MET A 41 -0.17 0.35 5.23
N ILE A 42 -1.05 -0.33 4.50
CA ILE A 42 -0.68 -1.40 3.57
C ILE A 42 -1.09 -0.95 2.17
N VAL A 43 -0.12 -0.87 1.26
CA VAL A 43 -0.37 -0.58 -0.16
C VAL A 43 -0.20 -1.88 -0.93
N ASP A 44 -1.30 -2.41 -1.44
CA ASP A 44 -1.36 -3.66 -2.19
C ASP A 44 -1.54 -3.38 -3.67
N SER A 45 -0.46 -3.56 -4.43
CA SER A 45 -0.42 -3.40 -5.88
C SER A 45 -0.56 -4.71 -6.65
N ARG A 46 -0.90 -5.83 -5.97
CA ARG A 46 -1.01 -7.16 -6.60
C ARG A 46 -2.02 -7.23 -7.74
N MET A 47 -2.95 -6.28 -7.83
CA MET A 47 -3.87 -6.16 -8.97
C MET A 47 -3.15 -5.90 -10.30
N LEU A 48 -1.88 -5.47 -10.27
CA LEU A 48 -1.06 -5.31 -11.46
C LEU A 48 -0.29 -6.58 -11.85
N ALA A 49 -0.32 -7.65 -11.04
CA ALA A 49 0.52 -8.83 -11.25
C ALA A 49 0.27 -9.50 -12.61
N ASP A 50 -0.97 -9.51 -13.09
CA ASP A 50 -1.35 -10.07 -14.39
C ASP A 50 -0.68 -9.35 -15.59
N ARG A 51 -0.06 -8.20 -15.36
CA ARG A 51 0.66 -7.42 -16.39
C ARG A 51 2.15 -7.74 -16.46
N TYR A 52 2.66 -8.60 -15.58
CA TYR A 52 4.09 -8.91 -15.46
C TYR A 52 4.34 -10.40 -15.60
N GLU A 53 5.52 -10.75 -16.08
CA GLU A 53 5.96 -12.13 -16.20
C GLU A 53 6.60 -12.63 -14.90
N GLU A 54 6.55 -13.94 -14.67
CA GLU A 54 7.22 -14.56 -13.53
C GLU A 54 8.73 -14.26 -13.59
N GLY A 55 9.28 -13.76 -12.48
CA GLY A 55 10.67 -13.32 -12.39
C GLY A 55 10.88 -11.82 -12.62
N ASP A 56 9.84 -11.06 -12.98
CA ASP A 56 9.93 -9.60 -13.03
C ASP A 56 10.22 -9.02 -11.62
N PRO A 57 11.26 -8.18 -11.45
CA PRO A 57 11.58 -7.54 -10.17
C PRO A 57 10.43 -6.72 -9.56
N ILE A 58 9.45 -6.29 -10.37
CA ILE A 58 8.26 -5.59 -9.89
C ILE A 58 7.41 -6.51 -9.00
N LEU A 59 7.31 -7.80 -9.34
CA LEU A 59 6.56 -8.78 -8.55
C LEU A 59 7.12 -8.97 -7.13
N ASP A 60 8.40 -8.64 -6.92
CA ASP A 60 9.05 -8.71 -5.62
C ASP A 60 8.66 -7.58 -4.66
N ASN A 61 8.01 -6.52 -5.17
CA ASN A 61 7.68 -5.31 -4.41
C ASN A 61 6.19 -4.92 -4.52
N MET A 62 5.30 -5.92 -4.60
CA MET A 62 3.87 -5.70 -4.87
C MET A 62 3.06 -5.28 -3.64
N VAL A 63 3.50 -5.63 -2.43
CA VAL A 63 2.82 -5.20 -1.21
C VAL A 63 3.79 -4.43 -0.33
N THR A 64 3.46 -3.19 -0.01
CA THR A 64 4.26 -2.36 0.90
C THR A 64 3.52 -2.19 2.21
N VAL A 65 4.15 -2.55 3.33
CA VAL A 65 3.68 -2.27 4.68
C VAL A 65 4.48 -1.11 5.24
N ILE A 66 3.77 -0.14 5.80
CA ILE A 66 4.35 1.04 6.41
C ILE A 66 3.87 1.08 7.85
N SER A 67 4.81 1.10 8.80
CA SER A 67 4.53 1.28 10.22
C SER A 67 4.82 2.72 10.63
N PHE A 68 3.93 3.25 11.46
CA PHE A 68 4.00 4.62 11.96
C PHE A 68 4.20 4.62 13.47
N GLU A 69 4.79 5.69 13.99
CA GLU A 69 4.97 5.91 15.42
C GLU A 69 3.63 6.18 16.11
N ASP A 70 2.76 6.95 15.44
CA ASP A 70 1.43 7.29 15.91
C ASP A 70 0.45 7.54 14.75
N GLU A 71 -0.82 7.77 15.09
CA GLU A 71 -1.88 7.99 14.09
C GLU A 71 -1.71 9.31 13.33
N ILE A 72 -1.07 10.31 13.94
CA ILE A 72 -0.84 11.61 13.31
C ILE A 72 0.17 11.43 12.17
N GLU A 73 1.28 10.73 12.41
CA GLU A 73 2.27 10.41 11.38
C GLU A 73 1.64 9.61 10.22
N ARG A 74 0.72 8.67 10.53
CA ARG A 74 -0.03 7.92 9.51
C ARG A 74 -0.91 8.83 8.67
N ASP A 75 -1.70 9.68 9.31
CA ASP A 75 -2.70 10.52 8.64
C ASP A 75 -2.03 11.62 7.80
N ASP A 76 -0.93 12.20 8.28
CA ASP A 76 -0.09 13.13 7.51
C ASP A 76 0.49 12.45 6.26
N TYR A 77 1.02 11.24 6.43
CA TYR A 77 1.55 10.46 5.30
C TYR A 77 0.45 10.08 4.31
N LEU A 78 -0.73 9.69 4.80
CA LEU A 78 -1.88 9.35 3.98
C LEU A 78 -2.33 10.55 3.13
N ALA A 79 -2.44 11.74 3.74
CA ALA A 79 -2.81 12.97 3.03
C ALA A 79 -1.78 13.37 1.97
N GLU A 80 -0.49 13.15 2.21
CA GLU A 80 0.54 13.34 1.18
C GLU A 80 0.43 12.29 0.06
N HIS A 81 0.24 11.02 0.42
CA HIS A 81 0.11 9.92 -0.53
C HIS A 81 -1.09 10.11 -1.47
N GLU A 82 -2.23 10.55 -0.95
CA GLU A 82 -3.44 10.84 -1.74
C GLU A 82 -3.22 12.01 -2.70
N ARG A 83 -2.64 13.12 -2.23
CA ARG A 83 -2.29 14.26 -3.11
C ARG A 83 -1.35 13.86 -4.24
N ARG A 84 -0.39 12.98 -3.95
CA ARG A 84 0.53 12.45 -4.98
C ARG A 84 -0.20 11.57 -5.98
N ALA A 85 -1.10 10.70 -5.50
CA ALA A 85 -1.92 9.85 -6.38
C ALA A 85 -2.82 10.67 -7.29
N GLU A 86 -3.43 11.74 -6.79
CA GLU A 86 -4.25 12.67 -7.58
C GLU A 86 -3.45 13.36 -8.68
N ARG A 87 -2.26 13.91 -8.35
CA ARG A 87 -1.37 14.53 -9.34
C ARG A 87 -0.96 13.59 -10.47
N TYR A 88 -0.74 12.31 -10.17
CA TYR A 88 -0.46 11.31 -11.22
C TYR A 88 -1.68 11.04 -12.11
N ARG A 89 -2.91 11.07 -11.59
CA ARG A 89 -4.12 10.93 -12.43
C ARG A 89 -4.26 12.08 -13.43
N GLU A 90 -4.00 13.31 -12.98
CA GLU A 90 -4.05 14.49 -13.85
C GLU A 90 -2.99 14.43 -14.96
N THR A 91 -1.82 13.87 -14.67
CA THR A 91 -0.69 13.84 -15.62
C THR A 91 -0.82 12.74 -16.68
N VAL A 92 -1.55 11.65 -16.40
CA VAL A 92 -1.70 10.49 -17.31
C VAL A 92 -2.99 10.54 -18.13
N SER A 93 -3.84 11.55 -17.91
CA SER A 93 -5.04 11.82 -18.71
C SER A 93 -4.70 12.70 -19.92
N PHE A 94 -4.04 12.14 -20.94
CA PHE A 94 -3.83 12.75 -22.26
C PHE A 94 -4.18 11.76 -23.37
#